data_AF-A0A8I1Q9D9-F1
#
_entry.id   AF-A0A8I1Q9D9-F1
#
_cell.length_a   1.000
_cell.length_b   1.000
_cell.length_c   1.000
_cell.angle_alpha   90.00
_cell.angle_beta   90.00
_cell.angle_gamma   90.00
#
_symmetry.space_group_name_H-M   'P 1'
#
loop_
_entity.id
_entity.type
_entity.pdbx_description
1 polymer ?
#
loop_
_entity_poly.entity_id
_entity_poly.type
_entity_poly.pdbx_seq_one_letter_code
_entity_poly.pdbx_strand_id
1 'polypeptide(L)'
;MKTIIKMCMFLLPFTLYGAEVVVPKDCQLVPISGKEALVKVDKKTLVLIQNVTPHDLWVTHPVAETSASAGWSSKLEAEHWSALSLAKGPFALQCIESRPGHEQQIPCAGAISVCTLKKVKFPADAQGSFWAAENLSLPALMTAVGSRGYLIKP
;
A
#
# COMPACT_ATOMS: atom_id res chain seq x y z
N MET A 1 33.28 -16.97 54.80
CA MET A 1 33.39 -17.10 53.34
C MET A 1 32.27 -16.31 52.71
N LYS A 2 32.59 -15.27 51.92
CA LYS A 2 31.62 -14.35 51.30
C LYS A 2 31.58 -14.65 49.79
N THR A 3 30.46 -15.15 49.29
CA THR A 3 30.24 -15.38 47.85
C THR A 3 29.47 -14.19 47.28
N ILE A 4 30.14 -13.37 46.48
CA ILE A 4 29.53 -12.24 45.76
C ILE A 4 29.09 -12.76 44.39
N ILE A 5 27.78 -12.98 44.20
CA ILE A 5 27.19 -13.32 42.91
C ILE A 5 27.08 -12.03 42.09
N LYS A 6 27.97 -11.84 41.12
CA LYS A 6 27.88 -10.75 40.14
C LYS A 6 26.82 -11.11 39.10
N MET A 7 25.61 -10.57 39.28
CA MET A 7 24.56 -10.57 38.28
C MET A 7 24.99 -9.65 37.12
N CYS A 8 25.45 -10.24 36.02
CA CYS A 8 25.80 -9.51 34.81
C CYS A 8 24.50 -9.17 34.07
N MET A 9 24.03 -7.93 34.26
CA MET A 9 22.86 -7.37 33.58
C MET A 9 23.18 -7.22 32.09
N PHE A 10 22.78 -8.21 31.29
CA PHE A 10 22.82 -8.16 29.83
C PHE A 10 21.83 -7.08 29.36
N LEU A 11 22.34 -5.87 29.09
CA LEU A 11 21.62 -4.84 28.36
C LEU A 11 21.46 -5.33 26.91
N LEU A 12 20.34 -5.99 26.62
CA LEU A 12 19.93 -6.29 25.25
C LEU A 12 19.71 -4.96 24.51
N PRO A 13 20.46 -4.68 23.43
CA PRO A 13 20.17 -3.53 22.59
C PRO A 13 18.83 -3.80 21.88
N PHE A 14 17.80 -3.04 22.24
CA PHE A 14 16.58 -2.98 21.46
C PHE A 14 16.92 -2.34 20.11
N THR A 15 17.20 -3.15 19.11
CA THR A 15 17.30 -2.68 17.72
C THR A 15 15.92 -2.20 17.30
N LEU A 16 15.76 -0.88 17.22
CA LEU A 16 14.59 -0.24 16.62
C LEU A 16 14.56 -0.62 15.13
N TYR A 17 13.75 -1.62 14.77
CA TYR A 17 13.36 -1.84 13.38
C TYR A 17 12.43 -0.70 12.98
N GLY A 18 12.97 0.33 12.33
CA GLY A 18 12.15 1.23 11.54
C GLY A 18 11.75 0.50 10.27
N ALA A 19 10.45 0.40 10.00
CA ALA A 19 9.95 -0.09 8.71
C ALA A 19 10.43 0.85 7.61
N GLU A 20 11.46 0.45 6.87
CA GLU A 20 11.99 1.22 5.76
C GLU A 20 11.01 1.14 4.58
N VAL A 21 10.55 2.29 4.09
CA VAL A 21 9.67 2.37 2.91
C VAL A 21 10.50 2.00 1.68
N VAL A 22 10.53 0.71 1.32
CA VAL A 22 11.21 0.23 0.12
C VAL A 22 10.39 0.60 -1.11
N VAL A 23 10.69 1.76 -1.71
CA VAL A 23 10.04 2.21 -2.94
C VAL A 23 10.66 1.49 -4.15
N PRO A 24 9.87 0.83 -5.02
CA PRO A 24 10.39 0.20 -6.22
C PRO A 24 11.11 1.18 -7.13
N LYS A 25 12.12 0.69 -7.86
CA LYS A 25 12.76 1.44 -8.95
C LYS A 25 11.68 1.90 -9.94
N ASP A 26 11.82 3.12 -10.45
CA ASP A 26 10.84 3.78 -11.35
C ASP A 26 9.46 4.11 -10.75
N CYS A 27 9.26 3.96 -9.42
CA CYS A 27 8.03 4.43 -8.78
C CYS A 27 8.13 5.91 -8.40
N GLN A 28 7.28 6.75 -9.00
CA GLN A 28 7.17 8.16 -8.63
C GLN A 28 6.15 8.33 -7.51
N LEU A 29 6.63 8.77 -6.34
CA LEU A 29 5.79 9.05 -5.17
C LEU A 29 4.72 10.09 -5.49
N VAL A 30 3.51 9.82 -4.99
CA VAL A 30 2.38 10.75 -4.99
C VAL A 30 2.33 11.43 -3.63
N PRO A 31 2.46 12.77 -3.55
CA PRO A 31 2.39 13.46 -2.27
C PRO A 31 0.98 13.38 -1.68
N ILE A 32 0.89 13.12 -0.37
CA ILE A 32 -0.37 13.03 0.38
C ILE A 32 -0.30 14.07 1.51
N SER A 33 -1.16 15.08 1.46
CA SER A 33 -1.14 16.20 2.41
C SER A 33 -2.44 16.34 3.20
N GLY A 34 -3.29 15.30 3.25
CA GLY A 34 -4.60 15.40 3.88
C GLY A 34 -5.27 14.06 4.21
N LYS A 35 -6.60 14.12 4.34
CA LYS A 35 -7.43 12.97 4.70
C LYS A 35 -7.45 11.87 3.65
N GLU A 36 -7.31 12.26 2.38
CA GLU A 36 -7.37 11.38 1.22
C GLU A 36 -6.06 11.43 0.44
N ALA A 37 -5.70 10.34 -0.22
CA ALA A 37 -4.63 10.32 -1.20
C ALA A 37 -5.22 10.53 -2.61
N LEU A 38 -4.89 11.65 -3.25
CA LEU A 38 -5.42 12.01 -4.56
C LEU A 38 -4.44 11.66 -5.68
N VAL A 39 -4.74 10.60 -6.42
CA VAL A 39 -3.92 10.13 -7.55
C VAL A 39 -4.44 10.77 -8.83
N LYS A 40 -3.65 11.68 -9.40
CA LYS A 40 -3.95 12.36 -10.67
C LYS A 40 -3.10 11.77 -11.79
N VAL A 41 -3.76 11.08 -12.72
CA VAL A 41 -3.12 10.52 -13.92
C VAL A 41 -3.94 10.89 -15.15
N ASP A 42 -3.25 11.32 -16.21
CA ASP A 42 -3.81 11.68 -17.51
C ASP A 42 -3.99 10.46 -18.43
N LYS A 43 -3.23 9.40 -18.16
CA LYS A 43 -3.26 8.14 -18.88
C LYS A 43 -3.26 6.95 -17.93
N LYS A 44 -3.52 5.79 -18.50
CA LYS A 44 -3.52 4.53 -17.78
C LYS A 44 -2.19 4.30 -17.05
N THR A 45 -2.27 4.06 -15.75
CA THR A 45 -1.12 4.03 -14.85
C THR A 45 -1.29 2.92 -13.81
N LEU A 46 -0.19 2.24 -13.48
CA LEU A 46 -0.17 1.24 -12.43
C LEU A 46 0.27 1.94 -11.15
N VAL A 47 -0.61 1.97 -10.16
CA VAL A 47 -0.41 2.62 -8.88
C VAL A 47 -0.09 1.55 -7.86
N LEU A 48 0.96 1.73 -7.08
CA LEU A 48 1.30 0.89 -5.95
C LEU A 48 0.96 1.66 -4.66
N ILE A 49 0.36 0.94 -3.72
CA ILE A 49 -0.10 1.50 -2.44
C ILE A 49 0.45 0.59 -1.35
N GLN A 50 1.23 1.14 -0.43
CA GLN A 50 1.77 0.43 0.72
C GLN A 50 1.11 0.92 2.00
N ASN A 51 0.81 0.01 2.92
CA ASN A 51 0.52 0.35 4.30
C ASN A 51 1.83 0.53 5.07
N VAL A 52 2.04 1.73 5.61
CA VAL A 52 3.25 2.05 6.41
C VAL A 52 2.96 2.08 7.90
N THR A 53 1.75 1.73 8.31
CA THR A 53 1.35 1.59 9.72
C THR A 53 1.56 0.16 10.22
N PRO A 54 1.63 -0.04 11.55
CA PRO A 54 1.70 -1.37 12.15
C PRO A 54 0.32 -2.08 12.27
N HIS A 55 -0.74 -1.52 11.69
CA HIS A 55 -2.11 -2.04 11.81
C HIS A 55 -2.72 -2.25 10.42
N ASP A 56 -3.71 -3.13 10.33
CA ASP A 56 -4.41 -3.37 9.07
C ASP A 56 -5.24 -2.15 8.69
N LEU A 57 -5.22 -1.83 7.39
CA LEU A 57 -6.03 -0.77 6.80
C LEU A 57 -6.98 -1.36 5.76
N TRP A 58 -8.11 -0.70 5.58
CA TRP A 58 -8.87 -0.75 4.35
C TRP A 58 -8.57 0.51 3.55
N VAL A 59 -8.13 0.33 2.31
CA VAL A 59 -8.00 1.42 1.35
C VAL A 59 -9.18 1.35 0.41
N THR A 60 -9.96 2.42 0.31
CA THR A 60 -11.19 2.45 -0.49
C THR A 60 -11.27 3.69 -1.37
N HIS A 61 -12.14 3.66 -2.37
CA HIS A 61 -12.50 4.82 -3.19
C HIS A 61 -13.91 5.30 -2.81
N PRO A 62 -14.10 6.58 -2.44
CA PRO A 62 -15.44 7.09 -2.16
C PRO A 62 -16.26 7.09 -3.46
N VAL A 63 -17.25 6.20 -3.55
CA VAL A 63 -18.25 6.20 -4.63
C VAL A 63 -19.53 6.87 -4.14
N ALA A 64 -19.99 7.89 -4.88
CA ALA A 64 -21.25 8.59 -4.58
C ALA A 64 -22.48 7.72 -4.87
N GLU A 65 -22.39 6.82 -5.86
CA GLU A 65 -23.41 5.83 -6.17
C GLU A 65 -22.78 4.45 -6.33
N THR A 66 -23.23 3.50 -5.53
CA THR A 66 -22.77 2.10 -5.52
C THR A 66 -23.35 1.33 -6.70
N SER A 67 -23.01 1.69 -7.94
CA SER A 67 -23.37 0.85 -9.08
C SER A 67 -22.44 -0.36 -9.15
N ALA A 68 -22.94 -1.48 -8.62
CA ALA A 68 -22.65 -2.87 -8.97
C ALA A 68 -21.16 -3.33 -9.05
N SER A 69 -20.76 -4.05 -8.00
CA SER A 69 -19.97 -5.31 -8.08
C SER A 69 -18.46 -5.28 -8.29
N ALA A 70 -17.80 -4.12 -8.36
CA ALA A 70 -16.35 -4.07 -8.13
C ALA A 70 -16.09 -3.63 -6.68
N GLY A 71 -15.50 -4.52 -5.87
CA GLY A 71 -15.02 -4.13 -4.55
C GLY A 71 -13.95 -3.03 -4.71
N TRP A 72 -14.31 -1.79 -4.39
CA TRP A 72 -13.36 -0.67 -4.40
C TRP A 72 -12.47 -0.62 -3.16
N SER A 73 -12.78 -1.45 -2.17
CA SER A 73 -12.01 -1.59 -0.95
C SER A 73 -11.02 -2.74 -1.08
N SER A 74 -9.77 -2.46 -0.74
CA SER A 74 -8.71 -3.45 -0.61
C SER A 74 -8.27 -3.51 0.85
N LYS A 75 -8.23 -4.70 1.44
CA LYS A 75 -7.55 -4.90 2.73
C LYS A 75 -6.06 -4.71 2.48
N LEU A 76 -5.37 -4.05 3.38
CA LEU A 76 -3.94 -3.81 3.30
C LEU A 76 -3.35 -4.02 4.69
N GLU A 77 -2.79 -5.20 4.92
CA GLU A 77 -2.13 -5.55 6.18
C GLU A 77 -0.88 -4.70 6.38
N ALA A 78 -0.37 -4.67 7.60
CA ALA A 78 0.85 -3.94 7.93
C ALA A 78 1.99 -4.30 6.96
N GLU A 79 2.68 -3.28 6.43
CA GLU A 79 3.80 -3.39 5.49
C GLU A 79 3.48 -4.04 4.13
N HIS A 80 2.23 -4.46 3.89
CA HIS A 80 1.80 -5.02 2.63
C HIS A 80 1.47 -3.93 1.60
N TRP A 81 1.37 -4.40 0.35
CA TRP A 81 1.14 -3.58 -0.82
C TRP A 81 -0.09 -4.07 -1.61
N SER A 82 -0.78 -3.13 -2.23
CA SER A 82 -1.79 -3.37 -3.27
C SER A 82 -1.40 -2.61 -4.53
N ALA A 83 -1.78 -3.17 -5.69
CA ALA A 83 -1.57 -2.57 -7.00
C ALA A 83 -2.93 -2.25 -7.64
N LEU A 84 -3.13 -0.99 -8.03
CA LEU A 84 -4.32 -0.52 -8.72
C LEU A 84 -3.96 -0.20 -10.18
N SER A 85 -4.59 -0.90 -11.12
CA SER A 85 -4.60 -0.47 -12.52
C SER A 85 -5.61 0.67 -12.64
N LEU A 86 -5.12 1.89 -12.83
CA LEU A 86 -5.95 3.09 -12.89
C LEU A 86 -6.05 3.57 -14.33
N ALA A 87 -7.26 3.62 -14.91
CA ALA A 87 -7.47 4.06 -16.29
C ALA A 87 -7.22 5.57 -16.48
N LYS A 88 -7.81 6.39 -15.60
CA LYS A 88 -7.68 7.85 -15.56
C LYS A 88 -7.96 8.36 -14.15
N GLY A 89 -7.37 9.49 -13.79
CA GLY A 89 -7.68 10.23 -12.58
C GLY A 89 -8.67 11.38 -12.83
N PRO A 90 -8.99 12.16 -11.78
CA PRO A 90 -8.53 12.00 -10.40
C PRO A 90 -9.15 10.76 -9.71
N PHE A 91 -8.36 10.07 -8.91
CA PHE A 91 -8.81 8.95 -8.08
C PHE A 91 -8.47 9.24 -6.62
N ALA A 92 -9.48 9.37 -5.77
CA ALA A 92 -9.31 9.61 -4.35
C ALA A 92 -9.27 8.28 -3.58
N LEU A 93 -8.31 8.12 -2.69
CA LEU A 93 -8.23 6.99 -1.77
C LEU A 93 -8.53 7.48 -0.36
N GLN A 94 -9.38 6.75 0.35
CA GLN A 94 -9.65 6.89 1.77
C GLN A 94 -9.04 5.72 2.53
N CYS A 95 -8.61 6.00 3.75
CA CYS A 95 -7.95 5.04 4.62
C CYS A 95 -8.80 4.82 5.85
N ILE A 96 -9.17 3.57 6.10
CA ILE A 96 -9.94 3.15 7.26
C ILE A 96 -9.06 2.19 8.05
N GLU A 97 -8.74 2.56 9.28
CA GLU A 97 -8.04 1.68 10.19
C GLU A 97 -8.98 0.56 10.64
N SER A 98 -8.52 -0.69 10.59
CA SER A 98 -9.26 -1.86 11.04
C SER A 98 -8.56 -2.48 12.25
N ARG A 99 -9.22 -2.43 13.41
CA ARG A 99 -8.80 -3.09 14.65
C ARG A 99 -9.97 -3.92 15.17
N PRO A 100 -9.71 -4.98 15.97
CA PRO A 100 -10.80 -5.75 16.57
C PRO A 100 -11.79 -4.85 17.33
N GLY A 101 -13.06 -4.86 16.90
CA GLY A 101 -14.15 -4.06 17.49
C GLY A 101 -14.15 -2.57 17.12
N HIS A 102 -13.23 -2.11 16.26
CA HIS A 102 -13.10 -0.70 15.90
C HIS A 102 -12.66 -0.52 14.44
N GLU A 103 -13.51 0.10 13.63
CA GLU A 103 -13.14 0.62 12.31
C GLU A 103 -13.36 2.13 12.27
N GLN A 104 -12.35 2.87 11.83
CA GLN A 104 -12.43 4.33 11.77
C GLN A 104 -11.69 4.89 10.56
N GLN A 105 -12.26 5.89 9.91
CA GLN A 105 -11.55 6.62 8.87
C GLN A 105 -10.43 7.46 9.50
N ILE A 106 -9.21 7.30 8.99
CA ILE A 106 -8.03 8.04 9.42
C ILE A 106 -7.44 8.83 8.24
N PRO A 107 -6.60 9.84 8.48
CA PRO A 107 -5.86 10.49 7.39
C PRO A 107 -4.97 9.49 6.65
N CYS A 108 -5.03 9.47 5.32
CA CYS A 108 -4.09 8.69 4.52
C CYS A 108 -2.64 9.20 4.61
N ALA A 109 -2.46 10.50 4.91
CA ALA A 109 -1.15 11.07 5.18
C ALA A 109 -0.49 10.37 6.38
N GLY A 110 0.66 9.72 6.16
CA GLY A 110 1.37 8.96 7.18
C GLY A 110 0.82 7.56 7.44
N ALA A 111 -0.31 7.18 6.84
CA ALA A 111 -0.86 5.82 6.94
C ALA A 111 -0.49 4.94 5.74
N ILE A 112 -0.46 5.54 4.55
CA ILE A 112 -0.06 4.85 3.32
C ILE A 112 1.03 5.60 2.57
N SER A 113 1.81 4.86 1.80
CA SER A 113 2.66 5.40 0.73
C SER A 113 2.02 5.05 -0.60
N VAL A 114 1.94 6.02 -1.51
CA VAL A 114 1.37 5.82 -2.86
C VAL A 114 2.40 6.21 -3.88
N CYS A 115 2.61 5.37 -4.89
CA CYS A 115 3.52 5.66 -5.98
C CYS A 115 2.98 5.17 -7.32
N THR A 116 3.40 5.81 -8.40
CA THR A 116 3.00 5.50 -9.77
C THR A 116 4.18 4.92 -10.52
N LEU A 117 4.02 3.73 -11.09
CA LEU A 117 5.07 3.10 -11.89
C LEU A 117 5.14 3.74 -13.27
N LYS A 118 6.35 4.12 -13.68
CA LYS A 118 6.64 4.58 -15.04
C LYS A 118 6.85 3.39 -15.97
N LYS A 119 6.62 3.61 -17.27
CA LYS A 119 6.98 2.69 -18.37
C LYS A 119 6.39 1.27 -18.25
N VAL A 120 5.19 1.13 -17.70
CA VAL A 120 4.47 -0.15 -17.65
C VAL A 120 3.79 -0.43 -19.00
N LYS A 121 3.99 -1.62 -19.56
CA LYS A 121 3.14 -2.11 -20.65
C LYS A 121 1.96 -2.87 -20.05
N PHE A 122 0.75 -2.38 -20.32
CA PHE A 122 -0.47 -3.01 -19.86
C PHE A 122 -0.87 -4.18 -20.77
N PRO A 123 -1.50 -5.23 -20.23
CA PRO A 123 -2.11 -6.27 -21.05
C PRO A 123 -3.32 -5.68 -21.81
N ALA A 124 -3.63 -6.26 -22.97
CA ALA A 124 -4.62 -5.71 -23.90
C ALA A 124 -6.06 -5.72 -23.36
N ASP A 125 -6.35 -6.66 -22.46
CA ASP A 125 -7.64 -6.89 -21.81
C ASP A 125 -7.84 -6.06 -20.54
N ALA A 126 -6.81 -5.39 -20.02
CA ALA A 126 -6.98 -4.52 -18.87
C ALA A 126 -7.78 -3.28 -19.28
N GLN A 127 -9.07 -3.27 -19.01
CA GLN A 127 -9.97 -2.14 -19.26
C GLN A 127 -10.49 -1.58 -17.93
N GLY A 128 -10.72 -0.27 -17.90
CA GLY A 128 -11.18 0.41 -16.69
C GLY A 128 -10.17 0.45 -15.55
N SER A 129 -10.66 0.80 -14.36
CA SER A 129 -9.88 0.87 -13.13
C SER A 129 -10.23 -0.30 -12.22
N PHE A 130 -9.23 -1.03 -11.72
CA PHE A 130 -9.43 -2.22 -10.90
C PHE A 130 -8.16 -2.62 -10.14
N TRP A 131 -8.31 -3.41 -9.08
CA TRP A 131 -7.18 -3.98 -8.35
C TRP A 131 -6.46 -5.04 -9.17
N ALA A 132 -5.20 -4.75 -9.53
CA ALA A 132 -4.33 -5.66 -10.27
C ALA A 132 -3.76 -6.76 -9.35
N ALA A 133 -3.51 -6.46 -8.09
CA ALA A 133 -3.19 -7.42 -7.04
C ALA A 133 -3.36 -6.73 -5.68
N GLU A 134 -3.63 -7.49 -4.62
CA GLU A 134 -4.05 -6.92 -3.33
C GLU A 134 -3.35 -7.61 -2.17
N ASN A 135 -2.98 -6.83 -1.16
CA ASN A 135 -2.49 -7.31 0.14
C ASN A 135 -1.32 -8.33 0.06
N LEU A 136 -0.25 -7.97 -0.64
CA LEU A 136 0.91 -8.83 -0.80
C LEU A 136 2.19 -8.12 -0.36
N SER A 137 3.20 -8.88 0.03
CA SER A 137 4.57 -8.36 0.11
C SER A 137 5.00 -7.82 -1.25
N LEU A 138 5.89 -6.83 -1.31
CA LEU A 138 6.30 -6.21 -2.56
C LEU A 138 6.77 -7.24 -3.64
N PRO A 139 7.64 -8.22 -3.34
CA PRO A 139 8.04 -9.22 -4.33
C PRO A 139 6.87 -10.08 -4.85
N ALA A 140 5.96 -10.48 -3.95
CA ALA A 140 4.78 -11.26 -4.32
C ALA A 140 3.80 -10.42 -5.15
N LEU A 141 3.62 -9.15 -4.82
CA LEU A 141 2.80 -8.20 -5.58
C LEU A 141 3.34 -8.05 -7.01
N MET A 142 4.64 -7.80 -7.18
CA MET A 142 5.23 -7.62 -8.50
C MET A 142 5.12 -8.90 -9.35
N THR A 143 5.26 -10.07 -8.72
CA THR A 143 5.05 -11.37 -9.37
C THR A 143 3.60 -11.56 -9.81
N ALA A 144 2.63 -11.26 -8.92
CA ALA A 144 1.19 -11.37 -9.22
C ALA A 144 0.73 -10.39 -10.30
N VAL A 145 1.25 -9.17 -10.29
CA VAL A 145 0.98 -8.19 -11.34
C VAL A 145 1.58 -8.65 -12.67
N GLY A 146 2.82 -9.16 -12.66
CA GLY A 146 3.47 -9.72 -13.84
C GLY A 146 2.72 -10.92 -14.44
N SER A 147 2.20 -11.83 -13.61
CA SER A 147 1.42 -12.99 -14.07
C SER A 147 0.10 -12.61 -14.72
N ARG A 148 -0.45 -11.43 -14.41
CA ARG A 148 -1.60 -10.83 -15.11
C ARG A 148 -1.22 -10.10 -16.41
N GLY A 149 0.02 -10.23 -16.88
CA GLY A 149 0.46 -9.74 -18.19
C GLY A 149 0.97 -8.30 -18.21
N TYR A 150 1.16 -7.67 -17.06
CA TYR A 150 1.80 -6.36 -16.97
C TYR A 150 3.32 -6.53 -17.13
N LEU A 151 3.92 -5.84 -18.10
CA LEU A 151 5.38 -5.81 -18.23
C LEU A 151 5.91 -4.57 -17.53
N ILE A 152 6.54 -4.79 -16.39
CA ILE A 152 7.20 -3.76 -15.61
C ILE A 152 8.69 -3.87 -15.92
N LYS A 153 9.27 -2.82 -16.50
CA LYS A 153 10.70 -2.80 -16.78
C LYS A 153 11.46 -2.59 -15.45
N PRO A 154 12.54 -3.33 -15.19
CA PRO A 154 13.36 -3.17 -13.99
C PRO A 154 14.17 -1.86 -13.99
#